data_AF-A0A538BNC3-F1
#
_entry.id   AF-A0A538BNC3-F1
#
_cell.length_a   1.000
_cell.length_b   1.000
_cell.length_c   1.000
_cell.angle_alpha   90.00
_cell.angle_beta   90.00
_cell.angle_gamma   90.00
#
_symmetry.space_group_name_H-M   'P 1'
#
loop_
_entity.id
_entity.type
_entity.pdbx_description
1 polymer ?
#
loop_
_entity_poly.entity_id
_entity_poly.type
_entity_poly.pdbx_seq_one_letter_code
_entity_poly.pdbx_strand_id
1 'polypeptide(L)'
;MSLRGNRIEKAATLPDGRQALVRIGVPDDPYIPRRELDTVDVELVLDGRVAAAVNTILEPEQEHEASVLAREIVAGLESGSLEPTAGALEPLADSLPS
;
A
#
# COMPACT_ATOMS: atom_id res chain seq x y z
N MET A 1 -15.58 0.05 8.95
CA MET A 1 -15.57 1.16 7.97
C MET A 1 -15.13 0.51 6.66
N SER A 2 -14.53 1.18 5.67
CA SER A 2 -13.95 0.49 4.50
C SER A 2 -12.79 1.30 3.92
N LEU A 3 -11.97 0.64 3.11
CA LEU A 3 -10.82 1.22 2.41
C LEU A 3 -11.22 2.27 1.36
N ARG A 4 -12.51 2.41 1.04
CA ARG A 4 -13.05 3.55 0.26
C ARG A 4 -13.07 4.85 1.04
N GLY A 5 -13.35 4.78 2.35
CA GLY A 5 -13.41 5.95 3.22
C GLY A 5 -12.11 6.20 3.96
N ASN A 6 -11.37 5.13 4.27
CA ASN A 6 -10.22 5.16 5.16
C ASN A 6 -9.05 4.40 4.54
N ARG A 7 -8.17 5.13 3.86
CA ARG A 7 -6.89 4.57 3.41
C ARG A 7 -6.02 4.30 4.65
N ILE A 8 -5.38 3.14 4.68
CA ILE A 8 -4.35 2.85 5.68
C ILE A 8 -3.10 3.59 5.27
N GLU A 9 -2.50 4.33 6.18
CA GLU A 9 -1.22 5.02 5.97
C GLU A 9 -0.22 4.58 7.05
N LYS A 10 0.98 4.17 6.63
CA LYS A 10 2.09 3.82 7.54
C LYS A 10 3.41 4.35 7.01
N ALA A 11 4.18 4.99 7.89
CA ALA A 11 5.55 5.39 7.59
C ALA A 11 6.51 4.21 7.78
N ALA A 12 7.58 4.19 6.99
CA ALA A 12 8.74 3.30 7.12
C ALA A 12 10.02 4.13 6.99
N THR A 13 11.03 3.84 7.81
CA THR A 13 12.38 4.41 7.65
C THR A 13 13.25 3.43 6.88
N LEU A 14 13.66 3.79 5.67
CA LEU A 14 14.53 2.97 4.85
C LEU A 14 15.95 2.85 5.47
N PRO A 15 16.74 1.82 5.11
CA PRO A 15 18.11 1.65 5.61
C PRO A 15 19.06 2.81 5.26
N ASP A 16 18.75 3.57 4.21
CA ASP A 16 19.47 4.78 3.81
C ASP A 16 19.05 6.05 4.58
N GLY A 17 18.09 5.93 5.51
CA GLY A 17 17.54 7.00 6.33
C GLY A 17 16.39 7.78 5.70
N ARG A 18 16.04 7.52 4.43
CA ARG A 18 14.87 8.16 3.79
C ARG A 18 13.56 7.65 4.39
N GLN A 19 12.54 8.49 4.30
CA GLN A 19 11.18 8.16 4.75
C GLN A 19 10.33 7.68 3.58
N ALA A 20 9.70 6.52 3.75
CA ALA A 20 8.66 6.00 2.89
C ALA A 20 7.30 6.15 3.58
N LEU A 21 6.27 6.48 2.80
CA LEU A 21 4.87 6.38 3.23
C LEU A 21 4.19 5.29 2.39
N VAL A 22 3.74 4.23 3.06
CA VAL A 22 2.92 3.16 2.50
C VAL A 22 1.45 3.58 2.66
N ARG A 23 0.70 3.55 1.57
CA ARG A 23 -0.74 3.79 1.56
C ARG A 23 -1.46 2.59 0.97
N ILE A 24 -2.51 2.12 1.63
CA ILE A 24 -3.34 1.01 1.13
C ILE A 24 -4.80 1.38 1.18
N GLY A 25 -5.49 1.34 0.03
CA GLY A 25 -6.94 1.50 -0.03
C GLY A 25 -7.44 1.75 -1.44
N VAL A 26 -8.68 2.22 -1.58
CA VAL A 26 -9.21 2.55 -2.92
C VAL A 26 -8.56 3.84 -3.42
N PRO A 27 -7.98 3.87 -4.63
CA PRO A 27 -7.26 5.02 -5.16
C PRO A 27 -8.17 6.23 -5.32
N ASP A 28 -7.56 7.42 -5.32
CA ASP A 28 -8.23 8.67 -5.61
C ASP A 28 -8.10 8.97 -7.12
N ASP A 29 -9.08 8.51 -7.90
CA ASP A 29 -9.14 8.74 -9.35
C ASP A 29 -10.00 9.98 -9.63
N PRO A 30 -9.46 11.04 -10.27
CA PRO A 30 -10.22 12.25 -10.56
C PRO A 30 -11.31 12.06 -11.63
N TYR A 31 -11.26 10.98 -12.41
CA TYR A 31 -12.21 10.67 -13.48
C TYR A 31 -13.26 9.64 -13.06
N ILE A 32 -12.99 8.84 -12.02
CA ILE A 32 -13.90 7.80 -11.54
C ILE A 32 -14.27 8.05 -10.08
N PRO A 33 -15.56 8.26 -9.75
CA PRO A 33 -15.98 8.44 -8.37
C PRO A 33 -15.54 7.25 -7.51
N ARG A 34 -14.96 7.52 -6.33
CA ARG A 34 -14.41 6.49 -5.43
C ARG A 34 -15.41 5.40 -5.00
N ARG A 35 -16.70 5.69 -5.01
CA ARG A 35 -17.79 4.72 -4.74
C ARG A 35 -17.97 3.68 -5.86
N GLU A 36 -17.39 3.92 -7.04
CA GLU A 36 -17.47 3.11 -8.25
C GLU A 36 -16.17 2.30 -8.48
N LEU A 37 -15.17 2.45 -7.58
CA LEU A 37 -13.88 1.77 -7.65
C LEU A 37 -13.75 0.67 -6.61
N ASP A 38 -13.65 -0.57 -7.07
CA ASP A 38 -13.53 -1.75 -6.20
C ASP A 38 -12.07 -2.19 -6.01
N THR A 39 -11.16 -1.62 -6.80
CA THR A 39 -9.73 -1.94 -6.71
C THR A 39 -9.11 -1.28 -5.48
N VAL A 40 -8.40 -2.08 -4.69
CA VAL A 40 -7.51 -1.61 -3.62
C VAL A 40 -6.08 -1.65 -4.13
N ASP A 41 -5.34 -0.56 -3.95
CA ASP A 41 -3.94 -0.45 -4.32
C ASP A 41 -3.03 -0.27 -3.10
N VAL A 42 -1.75 -0.55 -3.32
CA VAL A 42 -0.64 -0.12 -2.47
C VAL A 42 0.09 0.99 -3.22
N GLU A 43 0.19 2.18 -2.63
CA GLU A 43 1.12 3.22 -3.08
C GLU A 43 2.30 3.32 -2.10
N LEU A 44 3.50 3.40 -2.67
CA LEU A 44 4.69 3.79 -1.94
C LEU A 44 5.08 5.21 -2.34
N VAL A 45 5.12 6.11 -1.36
CA VAL A 45 5.50 7.51 -1.56
C VAL A 45 6.89 7.75 -0.96
N LEU A 46 7.80 8.25 -1.80
CA LEU A 46 9.15 8.68 -1.43
C LEU A 46 9.35 10.13 -1.85
N ASP A 47 9.92 10.95 -0.99
CA ASP A 47 10.21 12.38 -1.28
C ASP A 47 8.98 13.15 -1.80
N GLY A 48 7.80 12.79 -1.28
CA GLY A 48 6.51 13.38 -1.66
C GLY A 48 5.96 12.94 -3.03
N ARG A 49 6.55 11.93 -3.66
CA ARG A 49 6.12 11.38 -4.96
C ARG A 49 5.83 9.90 -4.88
N VAL A 50 4.84 9.43 -5.64
CA VAL A 50 4.58 7.99 -5.79
C VAL A 50 5.76 7.37 -6.53
N ALA A 51 6.50 6.51 -5.83
CA ALA A 51 7.66 5.78 -6.34
C ALA A 51 7.26 4.41 -6.91
N ALA A 52 6.22 3.80 -6.34
CA ALA A 52 5.63 2.56 -6.82
C ALA A 52 4.14 2.54 -6.49
N ALA A 53 3.35 1.91 -7.36
CA ALA A 53 1.95 1.61 -7.10
C ALA A 53 1.61 0.25 -7.70
N VAL A 54 0.95 -0.61 -6.93
CA VAL A 54 0.50 -1.94 -7.37
C VAL A 54 -0.93 -2.18 -6.91
N ASN A 55 -1.74 -2.82 -7.75
CA ASN A 55 -3.06 -3.27 -7.33
C ASN A 55 -2.92 -4.50 -6.43
N THR A 56 -3.86 -4.66 -5.51
CA THR A 56 -3.95 -5.83 -4.64
C THR A 56 -5.15 -6.68 -5.03
N ILE A 57 -5.17 -7.93 -4.56
CA ILE A 57 -6.36 -8.78 -4.60
C ILE A 57 -7.39 -8.45 -3.51
N LEU A 58 -7.13 -7.44 -2.66
CA LEU A 58 -8.01 -7.09 -1.56
C LEU A 58 -9.27 -6.40 -2.06
N GLU A 59 -10.39 -6.71 -1.40
CA GLU A 59 -11.65 -6.00 -1.53
C GLU A 59 -11.69 -4.80 -0.57
N PRO A 60 -12.48 -3.75 -0.88
CA PRO A 60 -12.53 -2.55 -0.04
C PRO A 60 -12.96 -2.77 1.41
N GLU A 61 -13.65 -3.88 1.69
CA GLU A 61 -14.13 -4.26 3.02
C GLU A 61 -13.04 -4.92 3.89
N GLN A 62 -11.91 -5.31 3.31
CA GLN A 62 -10.81 -6.05 3.97
C GLN A 62 -9.83 -5.13 4.71
N GLU A 63 -10.33 -4.33 5.65
CA GLU A 63 -9.53 -3.38 6.44
C GLU A 63 -8.47 -4.08 7.30
N HIS A 64 -8.75 -5.29 7.79
CA HIS A 64 -7.83 -6.02 8.66
C HIS A 64 -6.62 -6.52 7.86
N GLU A 65 -6.87 -7.19 6.73
CA GLU A 65 -5.87 -7.71 5.81
C GLU A 65 -5.00 -6.57 5.28
N ALA A 66 -5.60 -5.45 4.86
CA ALA A 66 -4.83 -4.28 4.45
C ALA A 66 -3.92 -3.75 5.58
N SER A 67 -4.36 -3.84 6.85
CA SER A 67 -3.52 -3.43 7.99
C SER A 67 -2.34 -4.36 8.20
N VAL A 68 -2.53 -5.66 8.00
CA VAL A 68 -1.46 -6.67 8.08
C VAL A 68 -0.47 -6.46 6.93
N LEU A 69 -0.95 -6.37 5.69
CA LEU A 69 -0.13 -6.08 4.51
C LEU A 69 0.71 -4.81 4.70
N ALA A 70 0.12 -3.74 5.23
CA ALA A 70 0.86 -2.51 5.50
C ALA A 70 1.98 -2.70 6.52
N ARG A 71 1.81 -3.57 7.53
CA ARG A 71 2.88 -3.87 8.50
C ARG A 71 3.98 -4.72 7.89
N GLU A 72 3.63 -5.70 7.07
CA GLU A 72 4.59 -6.57 6.39
C GLU A 72 5.47 -5.75 5.43
N ILE A 73 4.86 -4.86 4.63
CA ILE A 73 5.58 -3.95 3.75
C ILE A 73 6.52 -3.05 4.57
N VAL A 74 6.02 -2.42 5.64
CA VAL A 74 6.86 -1.56 6.50
C VAL A 74 8.05 -2.34 7.07
N ALA A 75 7.83 -3.53 7.63
CA ALA A 75 8.90 -4.35 8.18
C ALA A 75 9.94 -4.76 7.11
N GLY A 76 9.49 -5.10 5.91
CA GLY A 76 10.36 -5.42 4.79
C GLY A 76 11.20 -4.21 4.34
N LEU A 77 10.58 -3.04 4.24
CA LEU A 77 11.25 -1.80 3.87
C LEU A 77 12.28 -1.38 4.92
N GLU A 78 11.92 -1.40 6.20
CA GLU A 78 12.79 -0.99 7.31
C GLU A 78 13.99 -1.92 7.48
N SER A 79 13.81 -3.23 7.26
CA SER A 79 14.90 -4.20 7.32
C SER A 79 15.78 -4.20 6.07
N GLY A 80 15.32 -3.60 4.97
CA GLY A 80 15.97 -3.66 3.66
C GLY A 80 15.79 -5.01 2.93
N SER A 81 14.94 -5.91 3.45
CA SER A 81 14.61 -7.17 2.76
C SER A 81 13.61 -6.96 1.61
N LEU A 82 12.95 -5.81 1.58
CA LEU A 82 12.03 -5.39 0.53
C LEU A 82 12.57 -4.11 -0.13
N GLU A 83 12.79 -4.16 -1.43
CA GLU A 83 13.14 -2.96 -2.19
C GLU A 83 11.89 -2.06 -2.37
N PRO A 84 12.05 -0.72 -2.39
CA PRO A 84 10.95 0.21 -2.57
C PRO A 84 10.52 0.31 -4.06
N THR A 85 10.16 -0.81 -4.67
CA THR A 85 9.83 -0.92 -6.10
C THR A 85 8.51 -1.68 -6.30
N ALA A 86 7.86 -1.46 -7.44
CA ALA A 86 6.61 -2.15 -7.76
C ALA A 86 6.79 -3.68 -7.80
N GLY A 87 7.82 -4.17 -8.50
CA GLY A 87 8.06 -5.62 -8.62
C GLY A 87 8.39 -6.33 -7.30
N ALA A 88 8.90 -5.60 -6.30
CA ALA A 88 9.09 -6.15 -4.95
C ALA A 88 7.78 -6.19 -4.15
N LEU A 89 6.86 -5.24 -4.39
CA LEU A 89 5.55 -5.17 -3.75
C LEU A 89 4.52 -6.15 -4.34
N GLU A 90 4.60 -6.44 -5.65
CA GLU A 90 3.66 -7.31 -6.38
C GLU A 90 3.39 -8.66 -5.67
N PRO A 91 4.40 -9.43 -5.23
CA PRO A 91 4.13 -10.72 -4.56
C PRO A 91 3.33 -10.60 -3.27
N LEU A 92 3.50 -9.50 -2.53
CA LEU A 92 2.74 -9.23 -1.30
C LEU A 92 1.31 -8.81 -1.64
N ALA A 93 1.15 -7.96 -2.66
CA ALA A 93 -0.15 -7.46 -3.13
C ALA A 93 -1.03 -8.54 -3.78
N ASP A 94 -0.42 -9.56 -4.39
CA ASP A 94 -1.09 -10.70 -5.03
C ASP A 94 -1.47 -11.82 -4.05
N SER A 95 -1.28 -11.60 -2.75
CA SER A 95 -1.54 -12.59 -1.70
C SER A 95 -2.45 -12.05 -0.61
N LEU A 96 -3.23 -12.94 0.01
CA LEU A 96 -3.95 -12.59 1.23
C LEU A 96 -2.95 -12.69 2.40
N PRO A 97 -2.70 -11.60 3.13
CA PRO A 97 -1.85 -11.64 4.32
C PRO A 97 -2.49 -12.54 5.39
N SER A 98 -1.65 -13.28 6.10
CA SER A 98 -2.06 -14.33 7.06
C SER A 98 -2.24 -13.82 8.50
#